data_AF-B4S870-F1
#
_entry.id   AF-B4S870-F1
#
_cell.length_a   1.000
_cell.length_b   1.000
_cell.length_c   1.000
_cell.angle_alpha   90.00
_cell.angle_beta   90.00
_cell.angle_gamma   90.00
#
_symmetry.space_group_name_H-M   'P 1'
#
loop_
_entity.id
_entity.type
_entity.pdbx_description
1 polymer ?
#
loop_
_entity_poly.entity_id
_entity_poly.type
_entity_poly.pdbx_seq_one_letter_code
_entity_poly.pdbx_strand_id
1 'polypeptide(L)'
;MKNVYRSMFAGVFVLFTTGCASTANNNFNSLLWMQSSSEYQANTLQAYNSALMHIDAALGDTLWTAAKEQVPGCSKLPPAVVMDIDETVLDNSRYMGKVVLENGQWSAETWDEWVALKEATAIPGAVAFINAMKKKNVTVVFISNRECGKRDKSPSGCIQETDTIENLARVGVADVSPEQVLLKGEKDGWTSEKKSRREDVAKKYRIICSSVMIWVIFCLMSRKISPRPSVSGLWMKTVRTGGKNGLYFRIRHTGPG
;
A
#
# COMPACT_ATOMS: atom_id res chain seq x y z
N MET A 1 -24.48 68.86 -21.72
CA MET A 1 -23.09 68.38 -21.59
C MET A 1 -22.74 67.71 -20.25
N LYS A 2 -23.53 67.82 -19.16
CA LYS A 2 -23.20 67.20 -17.85
C LYS A 2 -23.64 65.72 -17.68
N ASN A 3 -24.56 65.22 -18.51
CA ASN A 3 -25.08 63.83 -18.41
C ASN A 3 -24.30 62.79 -19.23
N VAL A 4 -23.42 63.21 -20.14
CA VAL A 4 -22.61 62.28 -20.96
C VAL A 4 -21.39 61.79 -20.15
N TYR A 5 -20.82 62.65 -19.29
CA TYR A 5 -19.69 62.29 -18.43
C TYR A 5 -20.05 61.34 -17.27
N ARG A 6 -21.31 61.33 -16.80
CA ARG A 6 -21.76 60.37 -15.77
C ARG A 6 -21.90 58.93 -16.30
N SER A 7 -22.15 58.77 -17.60
CA SER A 7 -22.28 57.43 -18.21
C SER A 7 -20.94 56.84 -18.66
N MET A 8 -19.93 57.67 -18.95
CA MET A 8 -18.59 57.18 -19.29
C MET A 8 -17.76 56.72 -18.08
N PHE A 9 -18.00 57.27 -16.87
CA PHE A 9 -17.29 56.83 -15.67
C PHE A 9 -17.77 55.47 -15.11
N ALA A 10 -19.01 55.07 -15.41
CA ALA A 10 -19.55 53.78 -14.97
C ALA A 10 -19.13 52.60 -15.86
N GLY A 11 -18.79 52.84 -17.14
CA GLY A 11 -18.37 51.80 -18.09
C GLY A 11 -16.91 51.37 -17.96
N VAL A 12 -16.03 52.25 -17.47
CA VAL A 12 -14.59 51.96 -17.33
C VAL A 12 -14.27 51.15 -16.07
N PHE A 13 -15.14 51.18 -15.05
CA PHE A 13 -14.89 50.48 -13.78
C PHE A 13 -15.27 48.98 -13.82
N VAL A 14 -16.01 48.51 -14.83
CA VAL A 14 -16.45 47.11 -14.94
C VAL A 14 -15.43 46.23 -15.69
N LEU A 15 -14.42 46.83 -16.34
CA LEU A 15 -13.44 46.12 -17.17
C LEU A 15 -12.18 45.64 -16.42
N PHE A 16 -12.04 45.93 -15.12
CA PHE A 16 -10.88 45.54 -14.31
C PHE A 16 -11.13 44.43 -13.29
N THR A 17 -12.32 43.82 -13.28
CA THR A 17 -12.66 42.72 -12.34
C THR A 17 -12.69 41.34 -12.98
N THR A 18 -12.09 41.16 -14.17
CA THR A 18 -11.69 39.83 -14.63
C THR A 18 -10.50 39.37 -13.80
N GLY A 19 -10.78 38.95 -12.56
CA GLY A 19 -9.83 38.19 -11.77
C GLY A 19 -9.36 37.00 -12.61
N CYS A 20 -8.05 36.82 -12.76
CA CYS A 20 -7.51 35.56 -13.25
C CYS A 20 -8.00 34.46 -12.31
N ALA A 21 -9.02 33.72 -12.71
CA ALA A 21 -9.31 32.44 -12.10
C ALA A 21 -8.06 31.59 -12.33
N SER A 22 -7.34 31.30 -11.24
CA SER A 22 -6.16 30.44 -11.29
C SER A 22 -6.57 29.10 -11.88
N THR A 23 -6.07 28.77 -13.06
CA THR A 23 -6.17 27.43 -13.66
C THR A 23 -5.16 26.47 -13.03
N ALA A 24 -4.84 26.66 -11.75
CA ALA A 24 -3.87 25.82 -11.05
C ALA A 24 -4.39 24.38 -10.99
N ASN A 25 -3.60 23.46 -11.51
CA ASN A 25 -3.89 22.04 -11.44
C ASN A 25 -3.93 21.60 -9.97
N ASN A 26 -5.05 21.03 -9.52
CA ASN A 26 -5.25 20.60 -8.13
C ASN A 26 -4.20 19.58 -7.64
N ASN A 27 -3.53 18.88 -8.56
CA ASN A 27 -2.52 17.88 -8.22
C ASN A 27 -1.10 18.46 -8.08
N PHE A 28 -0.87 19.73 -8.47
CA PHE A 28 0.46 20.32 -8.50
C PHE A 28 1.17 20.28 -7.14
N ASN A 29 0.50 20.77 -6.08
CA ASN A 29 1.10 20.81 -4.74
C ASN A 29 1.34 19.41 -4.15
N SER A 30 0.42 18.47 -4.40
CA SER A 30 0.56 17.07 -3.96
C SER A 30 1.75 16.40 -4.64
N LEU A 31 1.90 16.62 -5.95
CA LEU A 31 3.01 16.09 -6.72
C LEU A 31 4.34 16.70 -6.27
N LEU A 32 4.38 18.03 -6.09
CA LEU A 32 5.56 18.73 -5.60
C LEU A 32 6.00 18.17 -4.24
N TRP A 33 5.05 17.96 -3.32
CA TRP A 33 5.35 17.33 -2.03
C TRP A 33 5.94 15.92 -2.19
N MET A 34 5.36 15.06 -3.04
CA MET A 34 5.92 13.72 -3.28
C MET A 34 7.33 13.77 -3.87
N GLN A 35 7.59 14.69 -4.81
CA GLN A 35 8.86 14.75 -5.53
C GLN A 35 9.99 15.42 -4.73
N SER A 36 9.69 16.41 -3.90
CA SER A 36 10.72 17.26 -3.29
C SER A 36 10.73 17.27 -1.76
N SER A 37 9.69 16.78 -1.08
CA SER A 37 9.64 16.85 0.38
C SER A 37 10.55 15.81 1.04
N SER A 38 11.24 16.22 2.10
CA SER A 38 11.98 15.28 2.95
C SER A 38 11.01 14.45 3.80
N GLU A 39 9.81 14.97 4.07
CA GLU A 39 8.74 14.28 4.79
C GLU A 39 8.25 13.03 4.04
N TYR A 40 8.04 13.11 2.72
CA TYR A 40 7.68 11.94 1.92
C TYR A 40 8.76 10.85 1.97
N GLN A 41 10.03 11.25 1.81
CA GLN A 41 11.16 10.33 1.91
C GLN A 41 11.27 9.70 3.29
N ALA A 42 11.13 10.49 4.36
CA ALA A 42 11.16 9.99 5.73
C ALA A 42 9.99 9.02 6.00
N ASN A 43 8.80 9.33 5.51
CA ASN A 43 7.61 8.48 5.68
C ASN A 43 7.76 7.12 5.00
N THR A 44 8.24 7.09 3.76
CA THR A 44 8.46 5.84 3.01
C THR A 44 9.53 4.97 3.66
N LEU A 45 10.67 5.58 4.05
CA LEU A 45 11.72 4.90 4.80
C LEU A 45 11.23 4.37 6.15
N GLN A 46 10.49 5.17 6.91
CA GLN A 46 9.93 4.76 8.19
C GLN A 46 8.98 3.57 8.03
N ALA A 47 8.14 3.58 7.00
CA ALA A 47 7.22 2.48 6.74
C ALA A 47 7.97 1.15 6.49
N TYR A 48 8.98 1.17 5.61
CA TYR A 48 9.78 -0.02 5.31
C TYR A 48 10.64 -0.48 6.48
N ASN A 49 11.29 0.43 7.20
CA ASN A 49 12.06 0.10 8.40
C ASN A 49 11.16 -0.48 9.49
N SER A 50 9.95 0.07 9.65
CA SER A 50 8.97 -0.46 10.59
C SER A 50 8.56 -1.88 10.22
N ALA A 51 8.28 -2.15 8.94
CA ALA A 51 7.99 -3.50 8.49
C ALA A 51 9.15 -4.47 8.81
N LEU A 52 10.40 -4.09 8.49
CA LEU A 52 11.58 -4.91 8.77
C LEU A 52 11.70 -5.31 10.25
N MET A 53 11.40 -4.41 11.17
CA MET A 53 11.48 -4.68 12.61
C MET A 53 10.56 -5.83 13.07
N HIS A 54 9.50 -6.13 12.34
CA HIS A 54 8.52 -7.16 12.71
C HIS A 54 8.66 -8.48 11.95
N ILE A 55 9.47 -8.54 10.88
CA ILE A 55 9.57 -9.74 10.03
C ILE A 55 10.10 -10.93 10.81
N ASP A 56 11.12 -10.76 11.66
CA ASP A 56 11.69 -11.90 12.41
C ASP A 56 10.69 -12.48 13.42
N ALA A 57 9.89 -11.63 14.06
CA ALA A 57 8.80 -12.08 14.92
C ALA A 57 7.70 -12.82 14.12
N ALA A 58 7.34 -12.31 12.94
CA ALA A 58 6.34 -12.91 12.07
C ALA A 58 6.80 -14.27 11.47
N LEU A 59 8.10 -14.44 11.28
CA LEU A 59 8.69 -15.71 10.86
C LEU A 59 8.74 -16.72 12.00
N GLY A 60 9.05 -16.27 13.22
CA GLY A 60 9.07 -17.12 14.42
C GLY A 60 7.69 -17.61 14.88
N ASP A 61 6.63 -16.84 14.61
CA ASP A 61 5.24 -17.23 14.90
C ASP A 61 4.56 -17.80 13.66
N THR A 62 4.41 -19.13 13.61
CA THR A 62 3.75 -19.82 12.49
C THR A 62 2.26 -19.53 12.36
N LEU A 63 1.63 -18.96 13.38
CA LEU A 63 0.23 -18.52 13.35
C LEU A 63 0.08 -17.07 12.90
N TRP A 64 1.20 -16.34 12.73
CA TRP A 64 1.21 -14.97 12.24
C TRP A 64 0.71 -14.92 10.79
N THR A 65 -0.29 -14.07 10.56
CA THR A 65 -0.84 -13.77 9.23
C THR A 65 -1.32 -12.32 9.16
N ALA A 66 -1.02 -11.66 8.03
CA ALA A 66 -1.52 -10.35 7.64
C ALA A 66 -2.71 -10.40 6.69
N ALA A 67 -3.16 -11.61 6.32
CA ALA A 67 -4.33 -11.83 5.46
C ALA A 67 -5.52 -12.32 6.30
N LYS A 68 -6.65 -11.62 6.17
CA LYS A 68 -7.92 -11.98 6.85
C LYS A 68 -8.56 -13.21 6.21
N GLU A 69 -8.35 -13.36 4.91
CA GLU A 69 -8.74 -14.46 4.06
C GLU A 69 -7.89 -15.73 4.26
N GLN A 70 -6.86 -15.68 5.11
CA GLN A 70 -5.98 -16.81 5.37
C GLN A 70 -6.72 -17.92 6.13
N VAL A 71 -6.77 -19.12 5.53
CA VAL A 71 -7.50 -20.28 6.07
C VAL A 71 -6.70 -21.05 7.15
N PRO A 72 -7.37 -21.88 7.98
CA PRO A 72 -6.69 -22.82 8.87
C PRO A 72 -5.68 -23.70 8.12
N GLY A 73 -4.51 -23.96 8.72
CA GLY A 73 -3.44 -24.74 8.09
C GLY A 73 -2.39 -23.91 7.32
N CYS A 74 -2.57 -22.59 7.23
CA CYS A 74 -1.58 -21.69 6.62
C CYS A 74 -0.20 -21.73 7.28
N SER A 75 -0.07 -22.19 8.53
CA SER A 75 1.22 -22.38 9.20
C SER A 75 2.16 -23.34 8.47
N LYS A 76 1.64 -24.20 7.59
CA LYS A 76 2.41 -25.13 6.75
C LYS A 76 2.84 -24.53 5.41
N LEU A 77 2.32 -23.36 5.03
CA LEU A 77 2.62 -22.71 3.76
C LEU A 77 3.93 -21.90 3.88
N PRO A 78 4.70 -21.78 2.79
CA PRO A 78 5.88 -20.91 2.77
C PRO A 78 5.48 -19.44 3.05
N PRO A 79 6.31 -18.67 3.78
CA PRO A 79 6.01 -17.28 4.08
C PRO A 79 6.12 -16.41 2.81
N ALA A 80 5.22 -15.44 2.69
CA ALA A 80 5.29 -14.43 1.66
C ALA A 80 4.93 -13.04 2.19
N VAL A 81 5.45 -12.01 1.51
CA VAL A 81 4.96 -10.64 1.61
C VAL A 81 4.21 -10.29 0.33
N VAL A 82 3.10 -9.58 0.48
CA VAL A 82 2.32 -9.06 -0.64
C VAL A 82 2.56 -7.56 -0.76
N MET A 83 2.92 -7.08 -1.95
CA MET A 83 3.21 -5.67 -2.19
C MET A 83 2.41 -5.14 -3.38
N ASP A 84 1.93 -3.90 -3.28
CA ASP A 84 1.60 -3.12 -4.47
C ASP A 84 2.88 -2.70 -5.23
N ILE A 85 2.74 -2.21 -6.46
CA ILE A 85 3.84 -1.74 -7.29
C ILE A 85 3.84 -0.21 -7.36
N ASP A 86 2.78 0.39 -7.89
CA ASP A 86 2.74 1.82 -8.17
C ASP A 86 2.60 2.64 -6.88
N GLU A 87 3.46 3.65 -6.73
CA GLU A 87 3.68 4.48 -5.53
C GLU A 87 3.94 3.66 -4.24
N THR A 88 4.35 2.41 -4.39
CA THR A 88 4.76 1.52 -3.28
C THR A 88 6.18 1.02 -3.51
N VAL A 89 6.46 0.45 -4.67
CA VAL A 89 7.80 -0.01 -5.08
C VAL A 89 8.37 0.90 -6.16
N LEU A 90 7.56 1.24 -7.17
CA LEU A 90 7.92 2.10 -8.28
C LEU A 90 7.25 3.48 -8.11
N ASP A 91 8.02 4.53 -8.30
CA ASP A 91 7.61 5.93 -8.28
C ASP A 91 7.26 6.38 -9.69
N ASN A 92 5.97 6.62 -9.94
CA ASN A 92 5.44 7.12 -11.21
C ASN A 92 5.11 8.61 -11.16
N SER A 93 5.61 9.36 -10.17
CA SER A 93 5.39 10.80 -10.05
C SER A 93 5.82 11.58 -11.29
N ARG A 94 6.81 11.08 -12.05
CA ARG A 94 7.22 11.69 -13.34
C ARG A 94 6.10 11.68 -14.38
N TYR A 95 5.35 10.59 -14.48
CA TYR A 95 4.17 10.52 -15.34
C TYR A 95 3.11 11.54 -14.88
N MET A 96 2.84 11.61 -13.58
CA MET A 96 1.92 12.62 -13.04
C MET A 96 2.42 14.05 -13.28
N GLY A 97 3.73 14.28 -13.31
CA GLY A 97 4.34 15.56 -13.69
C GLY A 97 4.03 15.94 -15.13
N LYS A 98 4.17 15.01 -16.07
CA LYS A 98 3.76 15.23 -17.47
C LYS A 98 2.28 15.61 -17.55
N VAL A 99 1.40 14.83 -16.91
CA VAL A 99 -0.05 15.09 -16.87
C VAL A 99 -0.37 16.48 -16.31
N VAL A 100 0.32 16.90 -15.24
CA VAL A 100 0.13 18.23 -14.64
C VAL A 100 0.61 19.35 -15.58
N LEU A 101 1.79 19.22 -16.20
CA LEU A 101 2.35 20.21 -17.13
C LEU A 101 1.49 20.40 -18.38
N GLU A 102 0.88 19.32 -18.86
CA GLU A 102 0.01 19.34 -20.04
C GLU A 102 -1.43 19.77 -19.71
N ASN A 103 -1.75 20.09 -18.45
CA ASN A 103 -3.12 20.26 -17.95
C ASN A 103 -4.05 19.11 -18.36
N GLY A 104 -3.49 17.91 -18.46
CA GLY A 104 -4.18 16.71 -18.90
C GLY A 104 -4.89 15.98 -17.76
N GLN A 105 -5.34 14.77 -18.07
CA GLN A 105 -5.88 13.81 -17.12
C GLN A 105 -5.18 12.46 -17.34
N TRP A 106 -5.22 11.59 -16.33
CA TRP A 106 -4.74 10.22 -16.51
C TRP A 106 -5.51 9.53 -17.66
N SER A 107 -4.80 8.82 -18.53
CA SER A 107 -5.42 7.93 -19.53
C SER A 107 -4.70 6.58 -19.55
N ALA A 108 -5.44 5.51 -19.83
CA ALA A 108 -4.87 4.16 -19.91
C ALA A 108 -3.80 4.04 -21.01
N GLU A 109 -3.98 4.75 -22.13
CA GLU A 109 -3.06 4.76 -23.26
C GLU A 109 -1.71 5.39 -22.90
N THR A 110 -1.71 6.63 -22.40
CA THR A 110 -0.45 7.31 -22.02
C THR A 110 0.21 6.67 -20.79
N TRP A 111 -0.58 6.01 -19.94
CA TRP A 111 -0.06 5.20 -18.86
C TRP A 111 0.68 3.96 -19.36
N ASP A 112 0.13 3.27 -20.35
CA ASP A 112 0.78 2.11 -20.96
C ASP A 112 2.09 2.49 -21.66
N GLU A 113 2.12 3.64 -22.35
CA GLU A 113 3.34 4.24 -22.88
C GLU A 113 4.38 4.49 -21.79
N TRP A 114 3.97 5.08 -20.66
CA TRP A 114 4.86 5.31 -19.51
C TRP A 114 5.44 4.01 -18.94
N VAL A 115 4.59 2.98 -18.76
CA VAL A 115 5.03 1.66 -18.29
C VAL A 115 6.04 1.05 -19.26
N ALA A 116 5.84 1.21 -20.57
CA ALA A 116 6.74 0.71 -21.60
C ALA A 116 8.14 1.34 -21.58
N LEU A 117 8.27 2.57 -21.07
CA LEU A 117 9.57 3.24 -20.90
C LEU A 117 10.44 2.54 -19.85
N LYS A 118 9.83 1.87 -18.86
CA LYS A 118 10.54 1.18 -17.76
C LYS A 118 11.43 2.13 -16.97
N GLU A 119 10.98 3.39 -16.84
CA GLU A 119 11.76 4.48 -16.27
C GLU A 119 11.35 4.88 -14.85
N ALA A 120 10.34 4.24 -14.27
CA ALA A 120 9.94 4.51 -12.90
C ALA A 120 11.10 4.20 -11.95
N THR A 121 11.36 5.12 -11.02
CA THR A 121 12.42 4.97 -10.02
C THR A 121 11.92 4.19 -8.81
N ALA A 122 12.81 3.68 -7.96
CA ALA A 122 12.38 3.03 -6.73
C ALA A 122 11.87 4.03 -5.70
N ILE A 123 10.79 3.67 -5.00
CA ILE A 123 10.38 4.32 -3.76
C ILE A 123 11.45 4.07 -2.68
N PRO A 124 11.87 5.10 -1.91
CA PRO A 124 12.88 4.94 -0.86
C PRO A 124 12.55 3.82 0.13
N GLY A 125 13.50 2.92 0.35
CA GLY A 125 13.36 1.77 1.25
C GLY A 125 12.77 0.49 0.63
N ALA A 126 12.02 0.58 -0.48
CA ALA A 126 11.33 -0.57 -1.06
C ALA A 126 12.29 -1.68 -1.53
N VAL A 127 13.31 -1.31 -2.29
CA VAL A 127 14.31 -2.26 -2.84
C VAL A 127 15.08 -2.94 -1.72
N ALA A 128 15.48 -2.18 -0.68
CA ALA A 128 16.18 -2.73 0.47
C ALA A 128 15.30 -3.72 1.24
N PHE A 129 14.01 -3.41 1.43
CA PHE A 129 13.03 -4.29 2.05
C PHE A 129 12.85 -5.59 1.25
N ILE A 130 12.61 -5.49 -0.06
CA ILE A 130 12.41 -6.65 -0.94
C ILE A 130 13.64 -7.56 -0.92
N ASN A 131 14.84 -6.99 -1.04
CA ASN A 131 16.08 -7.76 -1.01
C ASN A 131 16.34 -8.39 0.37
N ALA A 132 15.91 -7.75 1.46
CA ALA A 132 15.95 -8.37 2.78
C ALA A 132 14.98 -9.56 2.90
N MET A 133 13.79 -9.49 2.30
CA MET A 133 12.83 -10.61 2.29
C MET A 133 13.39 -11.80 1.51
N LYS A 134 13.96 -11.55 0.33
CA LYS A 134 14.63 -12.58 -0.48
C LYS A 134 15.76 -13.28 0.29
N LYS A 135 16.62 -12.51 0.97
CA LYS A 135 17.69 -13.06 1.83
C LYS A 135 17.18 -13.94 2.99
N LYS A 136 15.94 -13.72 3.43
CA LYS A 136 15.28 -14.50 4.49
C LYS A 136 14.43 -15.66 3.92
N ASN A 137 14.54 -15.98 2.63
CA ASN A 137 13.71 -16.97 1.94
C ASN A 137 12.20 -16.69 2.05
N VAL A 138 11.83 -15.41 2.10
CA VAL A 138 10.44 -14.96 2.06
C VAL A 138 10.10 -14.55 0.64
N THR A 139 9.08 -15.18 0.06
CA THR A 139 8.62 -14.85 -1.29
C THR A 139 8.00 -13.45 -1.30
N VAL A 140 8.38 -12.64 -2.28
CA VAL A 140 7.72 -11.35 -2.52
C VAL A 140 6.76 -11.55 -3.69
N VAL A 141 5.47 -11.28 -3.46
CA VAL A 141 4.43 -11.33 -4.49
C VAL A 141 3.88 -9.93 -4.69
N PHE A 142 3.86 -9.47 -5.94
CA PHE A 142 3.34 -8.18 -6.33
C PHE A 142 1.89 -8.32 -6.85
N ILE A 143 0.99 -7.49 -6.34
CA ILE A 143 -0.39 -7.39 -6.84
C ILE A 143 -0.62 -5.96 -7.29
N SER A 144 -0.65 -5.73 -8.60
CA SER A 144 -0.80 -4.39 -9.20
C SER A 144 -2.05 -4.26 -10.05
N ASN A 145 -2.56 -3.03 -10.16
CA ASN A 145 -3.66 -2.70 -11.08
C ASN A 145 -3.18 -2.26 -12.47
N ARG A 146 -1.88 -2.39 -12.76
CA ARG A 146 -1.38 -2.49 -14.14
C ARG A 146 -2.16 -3.56 -14.90
N GLU A 147 -2.40 -3.31 -16.17
CA GLU A 147 -3.31 -4.09 -16.99
C GLU A 147 -2.59 -5.24 -17.69
N CYS A 148 -3.17 -6.44 -17.59
CA CYS A 148 -2.88 -7.51 -18.53
C CYS A 148 -3.63 -7.24 -19.84
N GLY A 149 -3.13 -6.28 -20.61
CA GLY A 149 -3.60 -5.96 -21.96
C GLY A 149 -2.65 -6.48 -23.04
N LYS A 150 -3.16 -6.63 -24.25
CA LYS A 150 -2.36 -6.95 -25.44
C LYS A 150 -1.79 -5.65 -26.03
N ARG A 151 -0.46 -5.48 -25.98
CA ARG A 151 0.29 -4.90 -27.11
C ARG A 151 0.84 -6.07 -27.90
N ASP A 152 0.88 -5.98 -29.23
CA ASP A 152 1.37 -7.07 -30.07
C ASP A 152 2.78 -7.51 -29.59
N LYS A 153 2.94 -8.83 -29.29
CA LYS A 153 4.21 -9.54 -28.98
C LYS A 153 4.69 -9.59 -27.50
N SER A 154 3.86 -10.03 -26.53
CA SER A 154 4.35 -10.47 -25.19
C SER A 154 4.30 -12.00 -25.02
N PRO A 155 5.37 -12.65 -24.50
CA PRO A 155 5.38 -14.09 -24.22
C PRO A 155 4.31 -14.55 -23.20
N SER A 156 3.90 -13.66 -22.29
CA SER A 156 2.90 -13.97 -21.26
C SER A 156 1.47 -13.55 -21.62
N GLY A 157 1.27 -12.92 -22.79
CA GLY A 157 -0.02 -12.33 -23.17
C GLY A 157 -0.35 -11.02 -22.45
N CYS A 158 0.37 -10.67 -21.37
CA CYS A 158 0.30 -9.41 -20.63
C CYS A 158 1.56 -8.59 -20.91
N ILE A 159 1.51 -7.50 -21.69
CA ILE A 159 2.72 -6.73 -22.01
C ILE A 159 3.26 -5.94 -20.81
N GLN A 160 2.38 -5.31 -20.02
CA GLN A 160 2.79 -4.51 -18.88
C GLN A 160 3.47 -5.37 -17.81
N GLU A 161 3.23 -6.68 -17.77
CA GLU A 161 3.92 -7.60 -16.86
C GLU A 161 5.43 -7.64 -17.18
N THR A 162 5.76 -7.88 -18.45
CA THR A 162 7.16 -7.93 -18.91
C THR A 162 7.85 -6.59 -18.65
N ASP A 163 7.22 -5.48 -19.03
CA ASP A 163 7.76 -4.15 -18.81
C ASP A 163 7.93 -3.84 -17.31
N THR A 164 7.00 -4.30 -16.48
CA THR A 164 7.07 -4.13 -15.02
C THR A 164 8.21 -4.92 -14.42
N ILE A 165 8.40 -6.19 -14.81
CA ILE A 165 9.49 -7.04 -14.32
C ILE A 165 10.84 -6.44 -14.71
N GLU A 166 10.99 -5.96 -15.94
CA GLU A 166 12.21 -5.30 -16.39
C GLU A 166 12.47 -3.99 -15.64
N ASN A 167 11.43 -3.18 -15.38
CA ASN A 167 11.59 -1.97 -14.57
C ASN A 167 11.99 -2.32 -13.12
N LEU A 168 11.40 -3.37 -12.52
CA LEU A 168 11.77 -3.86 -11.20
C LEU A 168 13.24 -4.30 -11.16
N ALA A 169 13.69 -5.05 -12.16
CA ALA A 169 15.09 -5.46 -12.29
C ALA A 169 16.02 -4.24 -12.39
N ARG A 170 15.66 -3.23 -13.19
CA ARG A 170 16.43 -1.99 -13.38
C ARG A 170 16.62 -1.20 -12.08
N VAL A 171 15.64 -1.21 -11.17
CA VAL A 171 15.75 -0.53 -9.87
C VAL A 171 16.41 -1.38 -8.78
N GLY A 172 16.91 -2.58 -9.11
CA GLY A 172 17.64 -3.45 -8.19
C GLY A 172 16.80 -4.55 -7.52
N VAL A 173 15.60 -4.83 -8.06
CA VAL A 173 14.76 -5.98 -7.69
C VAL A 173 14.91 -7.06 -8.76
N ALA A 174 16.06 -7.76 -8.75
CA ALA A 174 16.38 -8.83 -9.71
C ALA A 174 15.58 -10.12 -9.45
N ASP A 175 15.56 -11.06 -10.39
CA ASP A 175 14.99 -12.41 -10.22
C ASP A 175 13.50 -12.41 -9.81
N VAL A 176 12.69 -11.54 -10.42
CA VAL A 176 11.23 -11.58 -10.28
C VAL A 176 10.66 -12.42 -11.42
N SER A 177 9.99 -13.52 -11.09
CA SER A 177 9.30 -14.34 -12.09
C SER A 177 7.90 -13.80 -12.42
N PRO A 178 7.33 -14.11 -13.59
CA PRO A 178 5.94 -13.74 -13.95
C PRO A 178 4.91 -14.17 -12.90
N GLU A 179 5.07 -15.35 -12.30
CA GLU A 179 4.13 -15.86 -11.29
C GLU A 179 4.12 -15.03 -9.99
N GLN A 180 5.12 -14.17 -9.80
CA GLN A 180 5.20 -13.24 -8.67
C GLN A 180 4.50 -11.90 -8.98
N VAL A 181 4.06 -11.63 -10.21
CA VAL A 181 3.45 -10.35 -10.62
C VAL A 181 2.02 -10.58 -11.08
N LEU A 182 1.05 -10.36 -10.19
CA LEU A 182 -0.37 -10.60 -10.46
C LEU A 182 -1.05 -9.30 -10.92
N LEU A 183 -1.43 -9.24 -12.19
CA LEU A 183 -1.99 -8.04 -12.81
C LEU A 183 -3.51 -8.00 -12.85
N LYS A 184 -4.08 -6.82 -13.12
CA LYS A 184 -5.52 -6.66 -13.34
C LYS A 184 -5.89 -7.27 -14.70
N GLY A 185 -6.93 -8.08 -14.74
CA GLY A 185 -7.46 -8.69 -15.96
C GLY A 185 -6.69 -9.91 -16.47
N GLU A 186 -5.65 -10.36 -15.76
CA GLU A 186 -4.86 -11.55 -16.15
C GLU A 186 -5.66 -12.85 -16.05
N LYS A 187 -6.57 -12.94 -15.08
CA LYS A 187 -7.50 -14.07 -14.90
C LYS A 187 -8.93 -13.57 -14.75
N ASP A 188 -9.88 -14.42 -15.10
CA ASP A 188 -11.30 -14.15 -14.90
C ASP A 188 -11.60 -13.79 -13.44
N GLY A 189 -12.29 -12.66 -13.23
CA GLY A 189 -12.61 -12.13 -11.90
C GLY A 189 -11.48 -11.35 -11.21
N TRP A 190 -10.32 -11.16 -11.84
CA TRP A 190 -9.27 -10.26 -11.34
C TRP A 190 -9.53 -8.82 -11.81
N THR A 191 -10.46 -8.14 -11.12
CA THR A 191 -10.81 -6.73 -11.36
C THR A 191 -9.83 -5.78 -10.66
N SER A 192 -10.10 -4.47 -10.65
CA SER A 192 -9.29 -3.49 -9.90
C SER A 192 -9.26 -3.74 -8.39
N GLU A 193 -10.25 -4.45 -7.86
CA GLU A 193 -10.22 -4.92 -6.48
C GLU A 193 -9.17 -6.02 -6.33
N LYS A 194 -8.28 -5.87 -5.35
CA LYS A 194 -7.14 -6.78 -5.15
C LYS A 194 -7.48 -8.01 -4.33
N LYS A 195 -8.72 -8.13 -3.83
CA LYS A 195 -9.15 -9.22 -2.93
C LYS A 195 -9.00 -10.59 -3.57
N SER A 196 -9.50 -10.80 -4.79
CA SER A 196 -9.44 -12.11 -5.47
C SER A 196 -8.01 -12.58 -5.72
N ARG A 197 -7.12 -11.66 -6.08
CA ARG A 197 -5.67 -11.93 -6.24
C ARG A 197 -5.01 -12.27 -4.92
N ARG A 198 -5.32 -11.52 -3.85
CA ARG A 198 -4.83 -11.82 -2.51
C ARG A 198 -5.31 -13.18 -2.00
N GLU A 199 -6.56 -13.55 -2.25
CA GLU A 199 -7.10 -14.87 -1.94
C GLU A 199 -6.37 -15.99 -2.70
N ASP A 200 -5.97 -15.76 -3.96
CA ASP A 200 -5.14 -16.73 -4.70
C ASP A 200 -3.76 -16.92 -4.07
N VAL A 201 -3.12 -15.82 -3.65
CA VAL A 201 -1.83 -15.87 -2.93
C VAL A 201 -1.97 -16.59 -1.59
N ALA A 202 -3.05 -16.32 -0.84
CA ALA A 202 -3.29 -16.91 0.48
C ALA A 202 -3.51 -18.45 0.45
N LYS A 203 -3.83 -19.03 -0.72
CA LYS A 203 -3.91 -20.48 -0.89
C LYS A 203 -2.52 -21.13 -0.97
N LYS A 204 -1.52 -20.39 -1.46
CA LYS A 204 -0.17 -20.89 -1.78
C LYS A 204 0.86 -20.49 -0.73
N TYR A 205 0.65 -19.35 -0.08
CA TYR A 205 1.59 -18.75 0.86
C TYR A 205 0.92 -18.35 2.16
N ARG A 206 1.70 -18.34 3.25
CA ARG A 206 1.35 -17.65 4.49
C ARG A 206 1.76 -16.19 4.36
N ILE A 207 0.78 -15.30 4.23
CA ILE A 207 1.03 -13.88 4.04
C ILE A 207 1.40 -13.28 5.40
N ILE A 208 2.67 -12.97 5.62
CA ILE A 208 3.17 -12.44 6.90
C ILE A 208 3.17 -10.92 6.97
N CYS A 209 3.17 -10.27 5.81
CA CYS A 209 3.10 -8.83 5.66
C CYS A 209 2.35 -8.50 4.36
N SER A 210 1.56 -7.44 4.37
CA SER A 210 0.92 -6.88 3.19
C SER A 210 1.10 -5.37 3.20
N SER A 211 1.60 -4.81 2.10
CA SER A 211 1.77 -3.38 1.92
C SER A 211 0.92 -2.87 0.77
N VAL A 212 0.01 -1.96 1.08
CA VAL A 212 -0.53 -0.98 0.14
C VAL A 212 -0.01 0.39 0.58
N MET A 213 0.25 1.33 -0.33
CA MET A 213 0.82 2.66 -0.02
C MET A 213 0.19 3.33 1.21
N ILE A 214 -1.10 3.09 1.46
CA ILE A 214 -1.84 3.70 2.57
C ILE A 214 -1.87 2.85 3.86
N TRP A 215 -1.35 1.62 3.85
CA TRP A 215 -1.23 0.73 5.01
C TRP A 215 -0.02 -0.23 4.91
N VAL A 216 1.19 0.22 5.21
CA VAL A 216 2.24 -0.69 5.73
C VAL A 216 1.93 -1.13 7.19
N ILE A 217 0.95 -0.47 7.80
CA ILE A 217 0.43 -0.73 9.15
C ILE A 217 -0.09 -2.17 9.31
N PHE A 218 -0.53 -2.88 8.26
CA PHE A 218 -0.94 -4.28 8.42
C PHE A 218 0.21 -5.19 8.85
N CYS A 219 1.47 -4.85 8.55
CA CYS A 219 2.63 -5.55 9.13
C CYS A 219 2.70 -5.40 10.66
N LEU A 220 2.23 -4.26 11.20
CA LEU A 220 2.27 -3.95 12.63
C LEU A 220 1.08 -4.54 13.40
N MET A 221 -0.07 -4.70 12.73
CA MET A 221 -1.34 -5.07 13.38
C MET A 221 -1.66 -6.57 13.35
N SER A 222 -0.79 -7.39 12.76
CA SER A 222 -1.04 -8.82 12.52
C SER A 222 -0.75 -9.71 13.73
N ARG A 223 -1.47 -9.51 14.84
CA ARG A 223 -1.66 -10.55 15.85
C ARG A 223 -3.04 -11.15 15.64
N LYS A 224 -3.12 -12.43 15.27
CA LYS A 224 -4.32 -13.20 15.59
C LYS A 224 -4.42 -13.14 17.11
N ILE A 225 -5.44 -12.44 17.62
CA ILE A 225 -5.78 -12.45 19.03
C ILE A 225 -5.94 -13.93 19.38
N SER A 226 -4.97 -14.51 20.09
CA SER A 226 -5.21 -15.75 20.83
C SER A 226 -6.48 -15.51 21.61
N PRO A 227 -7.48 -16.42 21.64
CA PRO A 227 -8.62 -16.22 22.52
C PRO A 227 -8.05 -16.00 23.91
N ARG A 228 -8.17 -14.77 24.44
CA ARG A 228 -7.89 -14.56 25.86
C ARG A 228 -8.82 -15.55 26.55
N PRO A 229 -8.37 -16.35 27.51
CA PRO A 229 -9.30 -17.12 28.33
C PRO A 229 -10.34 -16.12 28.84
N SER A 230 -11.60 -16.38 28.54
CA SER A 230 -12.70 -15.52 28.98
C SER A 230 -12.64 -15.47 30.49
N VAL A 231 -12.21 -14.34 31.05
CA VAL A 231 -12.29 -14.11 32.49
C VAL A 231 -13.76 -13.82 32.77
N SER A 232 -14.54 -14.87 33.01
CA SER A 232 -15.92 -14.74 33.47
C SER A 232 -15.91 -14.33 34.94
N GLY A 233 -15.79 -13.03 35.19
CA GLY A 233 -16.07 -12.41 36.49
C GLY A 233 -14.86 -12.24 37.40
N LEU A 234 -14.56 -10.97 37.73
CA LEU A 234 -13.75 -10.59 38.87
C LEU A 234 -14.70 -10.34 40.04
N TRP A 235 -14.72 -11.24 41.03
CA TRP A 235 -15.54 -11.04 42.23
C TRP A 235 -14.68 -10.57 43.39
N MET A 236 -15.03 -9.41 43.93
CA MET A 236 -14.40 -8.83 45.11
C MET A 236 -15.15 -9.37 46.34
N LYS A 237 -14.52 -10.26 47.11
CA LYS A 237 -15.06 -10.73 48.40
C LYS A 237 -14.24 -10.14 49.53
N THR A 238 -14.88 -9.35 50.38
CA THR A 238 -14.34 -8.90 51.66
C THR A 238 -14.38 -10.08 52.62
N VAL A 239 -13.24 -10.59 53.06
CA VAL A 239 -13.15 -11.58 54.13
C VAL A 239 -12.63 -10.87 55.38
N ARG A 240 -13.40 -10.88 56.46
CA ARG A 240 -12.95 -10.44 57.78
C ARG A 240 -12.42 -11.65 58.54
N THR A 241 -11.11 -11.69 58.74
CA THR A 241 -10.49 -12.54 59.76
C THR A 241 -9.54 -11.68 60.59
N GLY A 242 -9.73 -11.69 61.91
CA GLY A 242 -8.72 -11.20 62.87
C GLY A 242 -8.26 -9.75 62.73
N GLY A 243 -9.18 -8.79 62.52
CA GLY A 243 -8.91 -7.38 62.81
C GLY A 243 -7.99 -6.60 61.83
N LYS A 244 -7.67 -7.13 60.65
CA LYS A 244 -6.98 -6.37 59.59
C LYS A 244 -7.73 -6.47 58.26
N ASN A 245 -8.00 -5.33 57.64
CA ASN A 245 -8.60 -5.26 56.30
C ASN A 245 -7.50 -5.49 55.25
N GLY A 246 -7.58 -6.57 54.48
CA GLY A 246 -6.72 -6.82 53.32
C GLY A 246 -7.54 -7.18 52.09
N LEU A 247 -7.24 -6.57 50.94
CA LEU A 247 -7.77 -7.00 49.64
C LEU A 247 -6.89 -8.12 49.10
N TYR A 248 -7.51 -9.23 48.67
CA TYR A 248 -6.83 -10.26 47.88
C TYR A 248 -7.61 -10.55 46.61
N PHE A 249 -6.91 -10.61 45.48
CA PHE A 249 -7.45 -11.02 44.19
C PHE A 249 -7.25 -12.53 44.03
N ARG A 250 -8.33 -13.28 43.79
CA ARG A 250 -8.27 -14.71 43.49
C ARG A 250 -8.78 -14.95 42.09
N ILE A 251 -7.91 -15.41 41.19
CA ILE A 251 -8.26 -15.79 39.83
C ILE A 251 -8.65 -17.27 39.85
N ARG A 252 -9.87 -17.62 39.43
CA ARG A 252 -10.25 -19.00 39.09
C ARG A 252 -10.19 -19.16 37.59
N HIS A 253 -9.52 -20.21 37.13
CA HIS A 253 -9.61 -20.69 35.76
C HIS A 253 -10.70 -21.75 35.67
N THR A 254 -11.59 -21.63 34.69
CA THR A 254 -12.51 -22.70 34.28
C THR A 254 -12.11 -23.16 32.89
N GLY A 255 -11.47 -24.32 32.81
CA GLY A 255 -11.32 -25.11 31.59
C GLY A 255 -11.84 -26.53 31.86
N PRO A 256 -12.22 -27.30 30.83
CA PRO A 256 -12.48 -28.72 31.01
C PRO A 256 -11.15 -29.43 31.33
N GLY A 257 -11.21 -30.42 32.23
CA GLY A 257 -10.04 -31.10 32.80
C GLY A 257 -9.16 -31.83 31.80
#